data_AF-A0A2T4U7Y7-F1
#
_entry.id   AF-A0A2T4U7Y7-F1
#
_cell.length_a   1.000
_cell.length_b   1.000
_cell.length_c   1.000
_cell.angle_alpha   90.00
_cell.angle_beta   90.00
_cell.angle_gamma   90.00
#
_symmetry.space_group_name_H-M   'P 1'
#
loop_
_entity.id
_entity.type
_entity.pdbx_description
1 polymer ?
#
loop_
_entity_poly.entity_id
_entity_poly.type
_entity_poly.pdbx_seq_one_letter_code
_entity_poly.pdbx_strand_id
1 'polypeptide(L)'
;MVIAIQSSVKLFTEALLEGDHAEAMAVVKQWRETASRFYLYRDLITPAMYEVGKMWEMGEISVAEEHLATGTCDFILSQTEYELVNQSKSIDGVPKAFFYTMENEQHYLGLKMVSILFRERQWNVKFLQSELPPEYVVKEIDRWQPGVVGASFSLSYRVEELTKYLEAFASSKKKMEILIGGRLVSRHDFSGDSRFSANFIKSLDDLDRWFKEREEKKKDDINGDTGTSSIS
;
A
#
# COMPACT_ATOMS: atom_id res chain seq x y z
N MET A 1 -23.29 1.30 -14.55
CA MET A 1 -22.17 1.32 -13.58
C MET A 1 -20.86 0.88 -14.24
N VAL A 2 -20.75 -0.36 -14.76
CA VAL A 2 -19.51 -0.87 -15.40
C VAL A 2 -19.03 -0.03 -16.59
N ILE A 3 -19.93 0.38 -17.49
CA ILE A 3 -19.59 1.22 -18.65
C ILE A 3 -19.03 2.60 -18.22
N ALA A 4 -19.60 3.20 -17.17
CA ALA A 4 -19.12 4.49 -16.65
C ALA A 4 -17.75 4.38 -15.98
N ILE A 5 -17.46 3.25 -15.31
CA ILE A 5 -16.15 2.95 -14.73
C ILE A 5 -15.11 2.80 -15.85
N GLN A 6 -15.40 2.00 -16.87
CA GLN A 6 -14.46 1.77 -17.98
C GLN A 6 -14.16 3.06 -18.75
N SER A 7 -15.17 3.91 -18.99
CA SER A 7 -14.96 5.23 -19.59
C SER A 7 -14.08 6.13 -18.71
N SER A 8 -14.23 6.07 -17.38
CA SER A 8 -13.42 6.87 -16.46
C SER A 8 -11.97 6.40 -16.39
N VAL A 9 -11.73 5.08 -16.39
CA VAL A 9 -10.37 4.51 -16.42
C VAL A 9 -9.64 4.95 -17.67
N LYS A 10 -10.30 4.92 -18.82
CA LYS A 10 -9.71 5.37 -20.08
C LYS A 10 -9.35 6.86 -20.03
N LEU A 11 -10.28 7.72 -19.62
CA LEU A 11 -10.04 9.17 -19.50
C LEU A 11 -8.91 9.49 -18.53
N PHE A 12 -8.87 8.81 -17.39
CA PHE A 12 -7.80 8.98 -16.41
C PHE A 12 -6.45 8.54 -16.99
N THR A 13 -6.40 7.39 -17.66
CA THR A 13 -5.17 6.88 -18.32
C THR A 13 -4.63 7.86 -19.36
N GLU A 14 -5.51 8.42 -20.21
CA GLU A 14 -5.13 9.44 -21.19
C GLU A 14 -4.57 10.69 -20.51
N ALA A 15 -5.24 11.19 -19.46
CA ALA A 15 -4.75 12.34 -18.70
C ALA A 15 -3.39 12.09 -18.03
N LEU A 16 -3.14 10.87 -17.54
CA LEU A 16 -1.84 10.48 -17.00
C LEU A 16 -0.74 10.53 -18.06
N LEU A 17 -0.98 9.95 -19.24
CA LEU A 17 -0.02 9.89 -20.34
C LEU A 17 0.33 11.27 -20.90
N GLU A 18 -0.64 12.20 -20.92
CA GLU A 18 -0.42 13.59 -21.35
C GLU A 18 0.20 14.49 -20.26
N GLY A 19 0.33 14.00 -19.04
CA GLY A 19 0.79 14.82 -17.91
C GLY A 19 -0.23 15.87 -17.45
N ASP A 20 -1.50 15.71 -17.81
CA ASP A 20 -2.55 16.68 -17.48
C ASP A 20 -3.05 16.48 -16.04
N HIS A 21 -2.36 17.14 -15.11
CA HIS A 21 -2.75 17.14 -13.70
C HIS A 21 -4.17 17.69 -13.46
N ALA A 22 -4.66 18.60 -14.30
CA ALA A 22 -5.96 19.22 -14.11
C ALA A 22 -7.09 18.25 -14.48
N GLU A 23 -6.99 17.61 -15.64
CA GLU A 23 -7.95 16.60 -16.09
C GLU A 23 -7.92 15.37 -15.18
N ALA A 24 -6.73 14.86 -14.84
CA ALA A 24 -6.59 13.75 -13.91
C ALA A 24 -7.24 14.05 -12.54
N MET A 25 -7.09 15.29 -12.06
CA MET A 25 -7.74 15.74 -10.82
C MET A 25 -9.26 15.88 -10.97
N ALA A 26 -9.76 16.33 -12.12
CA ALA A 26 -11.19 16.44 -12.37
C ALA A 26 -11.87 15.06 -12.30
N VAL A 27 -11.28 14.04 -12.95
CA VAL A 27 -11.79 12.66 -12.89
C VAL A 27 -11.80 12.13 -11.44
N VAL A 28 -10.71 12.35 -10.70
CA VAL A 28 -10.61 11.92 -9.29
C VAL A 28 -11.66 12.60 -8.41
N LYS A 29 -11.88 13.91 -8.57
CA LYS A 29 -12.91 14.64 -7.83
C LYS A 29 -14.30 14.08 -8.11
N GLN A 30 -14.64 13.85 -9.37
CA GLN A 30 -15.92 13.26 -9.77
C GLN A 30 -16.12 11.87 -9.14
N TRP A 31 -15.08 11.04 -9.14
CA TRP A 31 -15.13 9.73 -8.45
C TRP A 31 -15.39 9.87 -6.95
N ARG A 32 -14.72 10.82 -6.29
CA ARG A 32 -14.81 11.04 -4.85
C ARG A 32 -16.15 11.63 -4.38
N GLU A 33 -17.02 12.07 -5.29
CA GLU A 33 -18.40 12.44 -4.96
C GLU A 33 -19.25 11.24 -4.53
N THR A 34 -18.94 10.04 -5.05
CA THR A 34 -19.77 8.84 -4.86
C THR A 34 -19.02 7.62 -4.35
N ALA A 35 -17.70 7.59 -4.49
CA ALA A 35 -16.85 6.48 -4.09
C ALA A 35 -15.92 6.85 -2.94
N SER A 36 -15.67 5.86 -2.06
CA SER A 36 -14.61 5.98 -1.05
C SER A 36 -13.24 6.00 -1.71
N ARG A 37 -12.23 6.47 -0.97
CA ARG A 37 -10.83 6.44 -1.41
C ARG A 37 -10.35 5.02 -1.74
N PHE A 38 -10.81 4.02 -1.00
CA PHE A 38 -10.56 2.63 -1.30
C PHE A 38 -11.03 2.25 -2.71
N TYR A 39 -12.28 2.56 -3.05
CA TYR A 39 -12.84 2.27 -4.37
C TYR A 39 -12.20 3.10 -5.48
N LEU A 40 -11.84 4.37 -5.22
CA LEU A 40 -11.04 5.18 -6.14
C LEU A 40 -9.72 4.47 -6.49
N TYR A 41 -8.98 4.02 -5.49
CA TYR A 41 -7.69 3.38 -5.70
C TYR A 41 -7.82 2.03 -6.40
N ARG A 42 -8.83 1.24 -6.01
CA ARG A 42 -9.06 -0.11 -6.55
C ARG A 42 -9.62 -0.11 -7.96
N ASP A 43 -10.59 0.75 -8.25
CA ASP A 43 -11.41 0.68 -9.47
C ASP A 43 -11.04 1.74 -10.51
N LEU A 44 -10.28 2.78 -10.15
CA LEU A 44 -9.79 3.80 -11.09
C LEU A 44 -8.27 3.78 -11.23
N ILE A 45 -7.54 4.01 -10.13
CA ILE A 45 -6.08 4.22 -10.19
C ILE A 45 -5.35 2.93 -10.54
N THR A 46 -5.68 1.82 -9.87
CA THR A 46 -5.02 0.52 -10.12
C THR A 46 -5.23 0.06 -11.58
N PRO A 47 -6.46 0.04 -12.13
CA PRO A 47 -6.67 -0.35 -13.52
C PRO A 47 -5.97 0.57 -14.53
N ALA A 48 -6.00 1.89 -14.32
CA ALA A 48 -5.32 2.84 -15.20
C ALA A 48 -3.80 2.63 -15.23
N MET A 49 -3.17 2.47 -14.07
CA MET A 49 -1.73 2.19 -14.02
C MET A 49 -1.37 0.80 -14.59
N TYR A 50 -2.28 -0.17 -14.54
CA TYR A 50 -2.10 -1.44 -15.24
C TYR A 50 -2.20 -1.29 -16.76
N GLU A 51 -3.09 -0.43 -17.27
CA GLU A 51 -3.16 -0.09 -18.69
C GLU A 51 -1.86 0.59 -19.14
N VAL A 52 -1.38 1.61 -18.42
CA VAL A 52 -0.07 2.26 -18.68
C VAL A 52 1.06 1.23 -18.74
N GLY A 53 1.16 0.37 -17.72
CA GLY A 53 2.20 -0.67 -17.67
C GLY A 53 2.10 -1.65 -18.83
N LYS A 54 0.88 -2.04 -19.24
CA LYS A 54 0.65 -2.93 -20.38
C LYS A 54 1.04 -2.26 -21.71
N MET A 55 0.68 -1.00 -21.91
CA MET A 55 1.07 -0.23 -23.12
C MET A 55 2.59 -0.15 -23.24
N TRP A 56 3.29 0.09 -22.12
CA TRP A 56 4.74 0.09 -22.09
C TRP A 56 5.35 -1.29 -22.39
N GLU A 57 4.86 -2.35 -21.75
CA GLU A 57 5.31 -3.74 -21.99
C GLU A 57 5.11 -4.17 -23.46
N MET A 58 4.07 -3.65 -24.13
CA MET A 58 3.78 -3.89 -25.54
C MET A 58 4.55 -2.95 -26.50
N GLY A 59 5.29 -1.98 -25.98
CA GLY A 59 6.02 -0.99 -26.78
C GLY A 59 5.13 0.06 -27.47
N GLU A 60 3.89 0.23 -27.00
CA GLU A 60 2.95 1.25 -27.50
C GLU A 60 3.28 2.65 -26.97
N ILE A 61 3.92 2.73 -25.80
CA ILE A 61 4.45 3.96 -25.21
C ILE A 61 5.92 3.76 -24.83
N SER A 62 6.68 4.85 -24.84
CA SER A 62 8.07 4.88 -24.41
C SER A 62 8.21 4.86 -22.88
N VAL A 63 9.44 4.61 -22.41
CA VAL A 63 9.77 4.75 -20.98
C VAL A 63 9.57 6.19 -20.47
N ALA A 64 9.72 7.20 -21.33
CA ALA A 64 9.49 8.59 -20.96
C ALA A 64 8.00 8.87 -20.69
N GLU A 65 7.10 8.31 -21.50
CA GLU A 65 5.65 8.41 -21.31
C GLU A 65 5.18 7.63 -20.08
N GLU A 66 5.75 6.44 -19.82
CA GLU A 66 5.48 5.71 -18.58
C GLU A 66 5.90 6.52 -17.34
N HIS A 67 7.10 7.11 -17.35
CA HIS A 67 7.57 7.94 -16.24
C HIS A 67 6.71 9.20 -16.05
N LEU A 68 6.23 9.81 -17.14
CA LEU A 68 5.30 10.94 -17.08
C LEU A 68 3.96 10.52 -16.44
N ALA A 69 3.40 9.39 -16.84
CA ALA A 69 2.17 8.86 -16.27
C ALA A 69 2.34 8.52 -14.77
N THR A 70 3.45 7.87 -14.41
CA THR A 70 3.79 7.55 -13.02
C THR A 70 3.96 8.82 -12.17
N GLY A 71 4.64 9.85 -12.68
CA GLY A 71 4.79 11.14 -11.99
C GLY A 71 3.46 11.88 -11.82
N THR A 72 2.60 11.85 -12.83
CA THR A 72 1.26 12.43 -12.79
C THR A 72 0.39 11.72 -11.76
N CYS A 73 0.41 10.38 -11.75
CA CYS A 73 -0.30 9.59 -10.75
C CYS A 73 0.22 9.85 -9.33
N ASP A 74 1.55 9.99 -9.15
CA ASP A 74 2.14 10.33 -7.85
C ASP A 74 1.60 11.66 -7.30
N PHE A 75 1.54 12.68 -8.16
CA PHE A 75 0.95 13.97 -7.83
C PHE A 75 -0.51 13.82 -7.39
N ILE A 76 -1.33 13.10 -8.16
CA ILE A 76 -2.72 12.84 -7.82
C ILE A 76 -2.86 12.15 -6.45
N LEU A 77 -2.05 11.14 -6.16
CA LEU A 77 -2.07 10.47 -4.86
C LEU A 77 -1.72 11.44 -3.72
N SER A 78 -0.72 12.32 -3.89
CA SER A 78 -0.38 13.36 -2.91
C SER A 78 -1.56 14.29 -2.63
N GLN A 79 -2.35 14.63 -3.65
CA GLN A 79 -3.55 15.46 -3.49
C GLN A 79 -4.64 14.72 -2.71
N THR A 80 -4.85 13.43 -2.98
CA THR A 80 -5.82 12.63 -2.21
C THR A 80 -5.39 12.44 -0.75
N GLU A 81 -4.08 12.45 -0.48
CA GLU A 81 -3.51 12.43 0.87
C GLU A 81 -3.67 13.77 1.58
N TYR A 82 -3.53 14.88 0.86
CA TYR A 82 -3.66 16.23 1.41
C TYR A 82 -5.03 16.45 2.09
N GLU A 83 -6.09 15.83 1.59
CA GLU A 83 -7.41 15.82 2.21
C GLU A 83 -7.41 15.31 3.67
N LEU A 84 -6.44 14.48 4.05
CA LEU A 84 -6.30 13.91 5.39
C LEU A 84 -5.43 14.76 6.31
N VAL A 85 -4.81 15.84 5.85
CA VAL A 85 -3.84 16.62 6.64
C VAL A 85 -4.44 17.16 7.94
N ASN A 86 -5.72 17.55 7.92
CA ASN A 86 -6.42 18.00 9.12
C ASN A 86 -6.70 16.88 10.14
N GLN A 87 -6.56 15.62 9.73
CA GLN A 87 -6.73 14.42 10.55
C GLN A 87 -5.37 13.81 10.97
N SER A 88 -4.26 14.32 10.43
CA SER A 88 -2.92 13.69 10.41
C SER A 88 -1.99 14.11 11.57
N LYS A 89 -2.52 14.61 12.69
CA LYS A 89 -1.65 14.85 13.85
C LYS A 89 -1.17 13.49 14.38
N SER A 90 0.12 13.35 14.69
CA SER A 90 0.61 12.16 15.39
C SER A 90 -0.12 12.08 16.72
N ILE A 91 -1.02 11.11 16.86
CA ILE A 91 -1.81 10.93 18.09
C ILE A 91 -1.05 9.94 18.98
N ASP A 92 -0.84 10.29 20.24
CA ASP A 92 -0.25 9.35 21.18
C ASP A 92 -1.22 8.19 21.43
N GLY A 93 -0.69 6.96 21.44
CA GLY A 93 -1.48 5.75 21.67
C GLY A 93 -2.17 5.14 20.44
N VAL A 94 -2.09 5.75 19.24
CA VAL A 94 -2.59 5.11 18.00
C VAL A 94 -1.54 4.19 17.37
N PRO A 95 -1.96 3.13 16.64
CA PRO A 95 -1.03 2.17 16.07
C PRO A 95 -0.14 2.81 14.99
N LYS A 96 1.07 2.26 14.83
CA LYS A 96 2.14 2.76 13.94
C LYS A 96 2.39 1.80 12.78
N ALA A 97 2.48 2.34 11.57
CA ALA A 97 2.82 1.58 10.37
C ALA A 97 3.99 2.19 9.59
N PHE A 98 4.99 1.39 9.27
CA PHE A 98 6.17 1.79 8.53
C PHE A 98 6.15 1.17 7.12
N PHE A 99 6.25 2.00 6.08
CA PHE A 99 6.22 1.58 4.69
C PHE A 99 7.48 2.04 3.96
N TYR A 100 8.07 1.15 3.17
CA TYR A 100 9.27 1.43 2.36
C TYR A 100 9.36 0.45 1.18
N THR A 101 10.15 0.75 0.15
CA THR A 101 10.46 -0.23 -0.91
C THR A 101 11.76 -0.97 -0.60
N MET A 102 11.92 -2.20 -1.07
CA MET A 102 13.19 -2.93 -0.94
C MET A 102 14.29 -2.28 -1.81
N GLU A 103 15.55 -2.60 -1.56
CA GLU A 103 16.68 -2.15 -2.37
C GLU A 103 16.44 -2.41 -3.87
N ASN A 104 16.86 -1.50 -4.73
CA ASN A 104 16.62 -1.49 -6.17
C ASN A 104 15.13 -1.70 -6.56
N GLU A 105 14.17 -1.25 -5.76
CA GLU A 105 12.73 -1.32 -6.05
C GLU A 105 12.13 0.08 -6.10
N GLN A 106 11.76 0.48 -7.31
CA GLN A 106 11.25 1.82 -7.62
C GLN A 106 9.72 1.85 -7.74
N HIS A 107 9.04 0.70 -7.69
CA HIS A 107 7.58 0.64 -7.78
C HIS A 107 6.92 0.89 -6.42
N TYR A 108 6.73 2.16 -6.09
CA TYR A 108 6.19 2.59 -4.79
C TYR A 108 4.74 3.08 -4.83
N LEU A 109 4.11 3.34 -5.99
CA LEU A 109 2.76 3.91 -6.07
C LEU A 109 1.71 3.08 -5.33
N GLY A 110 1.75 1.74 -5.49
CA GLY A 110 0.88 0.83 -4.73
C GLY A 110 1.05 0.98 -3.23
N LEU A 111 2.31 1.09 -2.77
CA LEU A 111 2.64 1.28 -1.36
C LEU A 111 2.21 2.66 -0.85
N LYS A 112 2.27 3.70 -1.69
CA LYS A 112 1.74 5.03 -1.39
C LYS A 112 0.23 4.96 -1.15
N MET A 113 -0.53 4.29 -2.02
CA MET A 113 -1.97 4.05 -1.82
C MET A 113 -2.25 3.36 -0.49
N VAL A 114 -1.53 2.27 -0.18
CA VAL A 114 -1.65 1.57 1.11
C VAL A 114 -1.36 2.52 2.27
N SER A 115 -0.28 3.29 2.21
CA SER A 115 0.10 4.22 3.28
C SER A 115 -1.00 5.25 3.57
N ILE A 116 -1.67 5.76 2.54
CA ILE A 116 -2.77 6.73 2.67
C ILE A 116 -4.00 6.05 3.29
N LEU A 117 -4.32 4.81 2.92
CA LEU A 117 -5.44 4.04 3.51
C LEU A 117 -5.21 3.73 5.00
N PHE A 118 -3.95 3.56 5.43
CA PHE A 118 -3.59 3.48 6.85
C PHE A 118 -3.80 4.82 7.55
N ARG A 119 -3.36 5.94 6.96
CA ARG A 119 -3.58 7.29 7.52
C ARG A 119 -5.07 7.61 7.68
N GLU A 120 -5.88 7.26 6.68
CA GLU A 120 -7.35 7.40 6.71
C GLU A 120 -7.97 6.68 7.92
N ARG A 121 -7.38 5.54 8.32
CA ARG A 121 -7.78 4.75 9.50
C ARG A 121 -7.09 5.19 10.80
N GLN A 122 -6.58 6.43 10.86
CA GLN A 122 -5.96 7.03 12.05
C GLN A 122 -4.70 6.31 12.54
N TRP A 123 -3.92 5.74 11.62
CA TRP A 123 -2.60 5.22 11.95
C TRP A 123 -1.54 6.32 11.89
N ASN A 124 -0.57 6.24 12.79
CA ASN A 124 0.68 6.97 12.66
C ASN A 124 1.51 6.30 11.57
N VAL A 125 1.66 6.94 10.40
CA VAL A 125 2.31 6.34 9.23
C VAL A 125 3.62 7.05 8.89
N LYS A 126 4.70 6.27 8.79
CA LYS A 126 5.93 6.69 8.10
C LYS A 126 6.01 5.94 6.78
N PHE A 127 6.03 6.66 5.68
CA PHE A 127 6.24 6.10 4.35
C PHE A 127 7.51 6.70 3.74
N LEU A 128 8.49 5.86 3.46
CA LEU A 128 9.66 6.24 2.68
C LEU A 128 9.32 6.02 1.21
N GLN A 129 9.28 7.10 0.44
CA GLN A 129 9.19 7.07 -1.02
C GLN A 129 10.53 6.64 -1.66
N SER A 130 11.28 5.80 -0.96
CA SER A 130 12.59 5.34 -1.38
C SER A 130 12.84 3.94 -0.85
N GLU A 131 13.80 3.29 -1.49
CA GLU A 131 14.32 2.03 -1.04
C GLU A 131 15.15 2.14 0.25
N LEU A 132 15.21 1.05 1.01
CA LEU A 132 16.00 1.00 2.25
C LEU A 132 16.68 -0.37 2.42
N PRO A 133 18.01 -0.43 2.60
CA PRO A 133 18.71 -1.69 2.88
C PRO A 133 18.27 -2.32 4.23
N PRO A 134 18.34 -3.65 4.40
CA PRO A 134 17.83 -4.36 5.58
C PRO A 134 18.32 -3.81 6.92
N GLU A 135 19.59 -3.44 7.03
CA GLU A 135 20.19 -2.94 8.27
C GLU A 135 19.63 -1.59 8.71
N TYR A 136 19.18 -0.74 7.78
CA TYR A 136 18.54 0.53 8.10
C TYR A 136 17.07 0.35 8.43
N VAL A 137 16.41 -0.64 7.81
CA VAL A 137 15.05 -1.03 8.16
C VAL A 137 14.96 -1.47 9.63
N VAL A 138 15.87 -2.35 10.07
CA VAL A 138 15.91 -2.81 11.48
C VAL A 138 16.13 -1.64 12.43
N LYS A 139 17.06 -0.73 12.12
CA LYS A 139 17.29 0.48 12.92
C LYS A 139 16.04 1.34 13.04
N GLU A 140 15.28 1.51 11.96
CA GLU A 140 14.05 2.30 11.99
C GLU A 140 12.95 1.63 12.81
N ILE A 141 12.82 0.31 12.69
CA ILE A 141 11.88 -0.51 13.47
C ILE A 141 12.22 -0.41 14.95
N ASP A 142 13.48 -0.59 15.32
CA ASP A 142 13.93 -0.53 16.70
C ASP A 142 13.74 0.87 17.30
N ARG A 143 13.96 1.92 16.51
CA ARG A 143 13.80 3.32 16.95
C ARG A 143 12.33 3.72 17.09
N TRP A 144 11.50 3.43 16.10
CA TRP A 144 10.13 3.98 16.02
C TRP A 144 9.06 3.03 16.55
N GLN A 145 9.40 1.74 16.69
CA GLN A 145 8.57 0.67 17.24
C GLN A 145 7.20 0.54 16.52
N PRO A 146 7.18 0.37 15.19
CA PRO A 146 5.94 0.15 14.46
C PRO A 146 5.27 -1.17 14.87
N GLY A 147 3.94 -1.20 14.83
CA GLY A 147 3.17 -2.44 14.96
C GLY A 147 3.02 -3.17 13.64
N VAL A 148 3.18 -2.45 12.53
CA VAL A 148 3.08 -2.97 11.15
C VAL A 148 4.24 -2.45 10.33
N VAL A 149 4.86 -3.33 9.55
CA VAL A 149 5.85 -2.98 8.54
C VAL A 149 5.35 -3.48 7.20
N GLY A 150 5.26 -2.61 6.20
CA GLY A 150 4.88 -2.98 4.85
C GLY A 150 5.96 -2.69 3.84
N ALA A 151 6.21 -3.64 2.94
CA ALA A 151 7.16 -3.48 1.85
C ALA A 151 6.56 -3.88 0.50
N SER A 152 7.00 -3.20 -0.56
CA SER A 152 6.69 -3.57 -1.95
C SER A 152 7.84 -4.38 -2.55
N PHE A 153 7.50 -5.45 -3.26
CA PHE A 153 8.42 -6.32 -3.98
C PHE A 153 7.85 -6.74 -5.34
N SER A 154 8.39 -6.22 -6.43
CA SER A 154 7.83 -6.37 -7.78
C SER A 154 8.73 -7.11 -8.78
N LEU A 155 9.99 -7.40 -8.45
CA LEU A 155 10.95 -8.02 -9.38
C LEU A 155 11.27 -9.49 -9.05
N SER A 156 10.99 -10.39 -10.01
CA SER A 156 11.00 -11.86 -9.85
C SER A 156 12.34 -12.51 -9.57
N TYR A 157 13.46 -11.90 -9.96
CA TYR A 157 14.79 -12.50 -9.86
C TYR A 157 15.46 -12.34 -8.48
N ARG A 158 14.71 -11.96 -7.44
CA ARG A 158 15.28 -11.50 -6.16
C ARG A 158 14.69 -12.14 -4.90
N VAL A 159 14.18 -13.37 -5.00
CA VAL A 159 13.66 -14.11 -3.82
C VAL A 159 14.71 -14.21 -2.70
N GLU A 160 16.00 -14.26 -3.05
CA GLU A 160 17.11 -14.22 -2.09
C GLU A 160 17.19 -12.89 -1.33
N GLU A 161 16.88 -11.75 -1.96
CA GLU A 161 16.82 -10.45 -1.29
C GLU A 161 15.64 -10.39 -0.31
N LEU A 162 14.47 -10.87 -0.71
CA LEU A 162 13.32 -11.00 0.18
C LEU A 162 13.68 -11.81 1.44
N THR A 163 14.45 -12.90 1.28
CA THR A 163 14.92 -13.71 2.41
C THR A 163 15.77 -12.89 3.40
N LYS A 164 16.70 -12.05 2.91
CA LYS A 164 17.52 -11.18 3.77
C LYS A 164 16.68 -10.20 4.59
N TYR A 165 15.66 -9.59 3.99
CA TYR A 165 14.74 -8.70 4.71
C TYR A 165 13.95 -9.46 5.78
N LEU A 166 13.46 -10.65 5.45
CA LEU A 166 12.68 -11.46 6.38
C LEU A 166 13.52 -11.97 7.56
N GLU A 167 14.76 -12.38 7.32
CA GLU A 167 15.73 -12.71 8.39
C GLU A 167 16.01 -11.49 9.29
N ALA A 168 16.20 -10.31 8.69
CA ALA A 168 16.40 -9.08 9.43
C ALA A 168 15.19 -8.76 10.32
N PHE A 169 13.96 -8.94 9.83
CA PHE A 169 12.76 -8.79 10.64
C PHE A 169 12.64 -9.80 11.77
N ALA A 170 12.96 -11.08 11.51
CA ALA A 170 12.93 -12.13 12.51
C ALA A 170 13.92 -11.88 13.66
N SER A 171 15.02 -11.16 13.39
CA SER A 171 15.99 -10.76 14.41
C SER A 171 15.53 -9.59 15.29
N SER A 172 14.47 -8.87 14.91
CA SER A 172 13.95 -7.76 15.70
C SER A 172 13.29 -8.25 16.99
N LYS A 173 13.53 -7.55 18.09
CA LYS A 173 12.87 -7.84 19.39
C LYS A 173 11.40 -7.41 19.40
N LYS A 174 10.98 -6.58 18.45
CA LYS A 174 9.63 -6.04 18.37
C LYS A 174 8.73 -7.00 17.61
N LYS A 175 7.71 -7.52 18.29
CA LYS A 175 6.59 -8.20 17.62
C LYS A 175 5.82 -7.20 16.75
N MET A 176 5.76 -7.49 15.45
CA MET A 176 5.10 -6.69 14.42
C MET A 176 4.50 -7.60 13.35
N GLU A 177 3.49 -7.08 12.65
CA GLU A 177 2.96 -7.73 11.46
C GLU A 177 3.68 -7.21 10.21
N ILE A 178 4.08 -8.13 9.34
CA ILE A 178 4.76 -7.81 8.09
C ILE A 178 3.75 -7.93 6.96
N LEU A 179 3.64 -6.90 6.13
CA LEU A 179 2.82 -6.88 4.91
C LEU A 179 3.75 -6.83 3.69
N ILE A 180 3.68 -7.81 2.81
CA ILE A 180 4.47 -7.83 1.57
C ILE A 180 3.51 -7.76 0.39
N GLY A 181 3.63 -6.70 -0.41
CA GLY A 181 2.87 -6.52 -1.64
C GLY A 181 3.76 -6.42 -2.87
N GLY A 182 3.16 -6.05 -4.00
CA GLY A 182 3.87 -5.86 -5.28
C GLY A 182 3.47 -6.89 -6.32
N ARG A 183 3.79 -6.60 -7.60
CA ARG A 183 3.33 -7.40 -8.75
C ARG A 183 3.81 -8.85 -8.72
N LEU A 184 4.90 -9.15 -8.01
CA LEU A 184 5.38 -10.53 -7.93
C LEU A 184 4.55 -11.38 -6.98
N VAL A 185 4.06 -10.79 -5.90
CA VAL A 185 3.25 -11.47 -4.87
C VAL A 185 1.93 -12.00 -5.44
N SER A 186 1.39 -11.35 -6.46
CA SER A 186 0.21 -11.86 -7.18
C SER A 186 0.52 -13.03 -8.12
N ARG A 187 1.79 -13.25 -8.48
CA ARG A 187 2.24 -14.27 -9.45
C ARG A 187 2.93 -15.49 -8.81
N HIS A 188 3.36 -15.41 -7.56
CA HIS A 188 4.00 -16.49 -6.82
C HIS A 188 3.30 -16.76 -5.49
N ASP A 189 3.14 -18.03 -5.13
CA ASP A 189 2.61 -18.41 -3.82
C ASP A 189 3.74 -18.60 -2.81
N PHE A 190 3.85 -17.66 -1.88
CA PHE A 190 4.81 -17.70 -0.78
C PHE A 190 4.19 -18.29 0.50
N SER A 191 2.89 -18.62 0.52
CA SER A 191 2.18 -19.07 1.72
C SER A 191 2.62 -20.45 2.23
N GLY A 192 3.23 -21.26 1.37
CA GLY A 192 3.76 -22.58 1.73
C GLY A 192 5.12 -22.56 2.43
N ASP A 193 5.78 -21.39 2.50
CA ASP A 193 7.11 -21.29 3.07
C ASP A 193 7.05 -20.84 4.54
N SER A 194 7.07 -21.83 5.42
CA SER A 194 7.06 -21.67 6.89
C SER A 194 8.17 -20.78 7.47
N ARG A 195 9.18 -20.42 6.67
CA ARG A 195 10.21 -19.44 7.06
C ARG A 195 9.64 -18.01 7.14
N PHE A 196 8.50 -17.76 6.53
CA PHE A 196 7.94 -16.42 6.36
C PHE A 196 6.72 -16.20 7.24
N SER A 197 6.89 -15.50 8.36
CA SER A 197 5.77 -14.97 9.16
C SER A 197 5.31 -13.62 8.59
N ALA A 198 4.89 -13.58 7.32
CA ALA A 198 4.44 -12.38 6.62
C ALA A 198 3.06 -12.56 5.97
N ASN A 199 2.30 -11.47 5.91
CA ASN A 199 1.03 -11.42 5.18
C ASN A 199 1.29 -10.93 3.76
N PHE A 200 0.99 -11.76 2.78
CA PHE A 200 1.14 -11.44 1.36
C PHE A 200 -0.13 -10.76 0.83
N ILE A 201 -0.01 -9.49 0.47
CA ILE A 201 -1.13 -8.64 0.02
C ILE A 201 -1.07 -8.53 -1.50
N LYS A 202 -1.92 -9.29 -2.20
CA LYS A 202 -1.91 -9.36 -3.69
C LYS A 202 -2.74 -8.24 -4.31
N SER A 203 -3.67 -7.66 -3.55
CA SER A 203 -4.58 -6.63 -4.00
C SER A 203 -4.99 -5.70 -2.85
N LEU A 204 -5.66 -4.60 -3.18
CA LEU A 204 -6.29 -3.75 -2.17
C LEU A 204 -7.44 -4.49 -1.44
N ASP A 205 -8.13 -5.43 -2.09
CA ASP A 205 -9.16 -6.23 -1.40
C ASP A 205 -8.55 -7.18 -0.34
N ASP A 206 -7.33 -7.69 -0.57
CA ASP A 206 -6.60 -8.46 0.46
C ASP A 206 -6.23 -7.57 1.65
N LEU A 207 -5.82 -6.33 1.38
CA LEU A 207 -5.56 -5.36 2.43
C LEU A 207 -6.83 -5.02 3.24
N ASP A 208 -7.96 -4.83 2.57
CA ASP A 208 -9.24 -4.57 3.24
C ASP A 208 -9.68 -5.74 4.12
N ARG A 209 -9.47 -6.98 3.65
CA ARG A 209 -9.68 -8.19 4.46
C ARG A 209 -8.78 -8.21 5.69
N TRP A 210 -7.49 -7.91 5.52
CA TRP A 210 -6.55 -7.84 6.64
C TRP A 210 -6.96 -6.78 7.68
N PHE A 211 -7.46 -5.61 7.26
CA PHE A 211 -8.01 -4.63 8.18
C PHE A 211 -9.21 -5.18 8.98
N LYS A 212 -10.16 -5.83 8.30
CA LYS A 212 -11.37 -6.40 8.94
C LYS A 212 -11.01 -7.46 9.98
N GLU A 213 -10.13 -8.40 9.63
CA GLU A 213 -9.68 -9.45 10.56
C GLU A 213 -9.00 -8.86 11.81
N ARG A 214 -8.26 -7.76 11.65
CA ARG A 214 -7.62 -7.06 12.77
C ARG A 214 -8.64 -6.37 13.68
N GLU A 215 -9.67 -5.75 13.08
CA GLU A 215 -10.75 -5.10 13.82
C GLU A 215 -11.60 -6.11 14.60
N GLU A 216 -11.84 -7.30 14.03
CA GLU A 216 -12.53 -8.41 14.69
C GLU A 216 -11.74 -8.94 15.89
N LYS A 217 -10.45 -9.24 15.72
CA LYS A 217 -9.57 -9.68 16.84
C LYS A 217 -9.56 -8.68 17.99
N LYS A 218 -9.52 -7.37 17.68
CA LYS A 218 -9.56 -6.31 18.69
C LYS A 218 -10.87 -6.30 19.46
N LYS A 219 -12.01 -6.61 18.82
CA LYS A 219 -13.32 -6.72 19.49
C LYS A 219 -13.37 -7.96 20.39
N ASP A 220 -12.82 -9.08 19.94
CA ASP A 220 -12.79 -10.32 20.72
C ASP A 220 -11.92 -10.18 21.97
N ASP A 221 -10.75 -9.52 21.87
CA ASP A 221 -9.89 -9.23 23.03
C ASP A 221 -10.61 -8.35 24.06
N ILE A 222 -11.36 -7.33 23.62
CA ILE A 222 -12.13 -6.45 24.51
C ILE A 222 -13.29 -7.22 25.17
N ASN A 223 -13.99 -8.07 24.42
CA ASN A 223 -15.13 -8.82 24.94
C ASN A 223 -14.69 -9.97 25.86
N GLY A 224 -13.55 -10.62 25.57
CA GLY A 224 -12.99 -11.70 26.37
C GLY A 224 -12.52 -11.26 27.77
N ASP A 225 -12.04 -10.02 27.91
CA ASP A 225 -11.59 -9.46 29.19
C ASP A 225 -12.76 -9.07 30.13
N THR A 226 -13.98 -8.98 29.60
CA THR A 226 -15.21 -8.76 30.40
C THR A 226 -15.85 -10.06 30.92
N GLY A 227 -15.29 -11.22 30.58
CA GLY A 227 -15.90 -12.54 30.81
C GLY A 227 -15.37 -13.35 32.00
N THR A 228 -14.36 -12.89 32.74
CA THR A 228 -13.82 -13.60 33.90
C THR A 228 -13.88 -12.79 35.19
N SER A 229 -15.09 -12.40 35.60
CA SER A 229 -15.39 -12.32 37.04
C SER A 229 -15.78 -13.73 37.48
N SER A 230 -14.78 -14.53 37.84
CA SER A 230 -14.97 -15.80 38.53
C SER A 230 -15.77 -15.54 39.80
N ILE A 231 -17.04 -15.97 39.80
CA ILE A 231 -17.74 -16.29 41.03
C ILE A 231 -17.09 -17.58 41.55
N SER A 232 -16.27 -17.44 42.58
CA SER A 232 -15.93 -18.49 43.54
C SER A 232 -15.67 -17.85 44.88
#